data_AF-A0A662T212-F1
#
_entry.id   AF-A0A662T212-F1
#
_cell.length_a   1.000
_cell.length_b   1.000
_cell.length_c   1.000
_cell.angle_alpha   90.00
_cell.angle_beta   90.00
_cell.angle_gamma   90.00
#
_symmetry.space_group_name_H-M   'P 1'
#
loop_
_entity.id
_entity.type
_entity.pdbx_description
1 polymer ?
#
loop_
_entity_poly.entity_id
_entity_poly.type
_entity_poly.pdbx_seq_one_letter_code
_entity_poly.pdbx_strand_id
1 'polypeptide(L)' 'MVRVKNPDEIAQMVRSTALENKRIFSIVAHIDHGKTTTTDYLLKRAGLMSPDAAGELLLTD' A
#
# COMPACT_ATOMS: atom_id res chain seq x y z
N MET A 1 -12.70 -11.44 0.65
CA MET A 1 -11.90 -10.75 1.68
C MET A 1 -10.43 -10.92 1.32
N VAL A 2 -9.66 -9.84 1.14
CA VAL A 2 -8.23 -9.94 0.81
C VAL A 2 -7.46 -10.34 2.07
N ARG A 3 -6.64 -11.40 2.00
CA ARG A 3 -5.81 -11.85 3.12
C ARG A 3 -4.62 -10.92 3.27
N VAL A 4 -4.40 -10.40 4.48
CA VAL A 4 -3.19 -9.65 4.81
C VAL A 4 -1.99 -10.59 4.71
N LYS A 5 -0.96 -10.18 3.97
CA LYS A 5 0.27 -10.94 3.75
C LYS A 5 1.18 -10.89 4.96
N ASN A 6 2.00 -11.92 5.13
CA ASN A 6 3.01 -11.96 6.18
C ASN A 6 4.10 -10.90 5.90
N PRO A 7 4.45 -10.02 6.86
CA PRO A 7 5.51 -9.03 6.71
C PRO A 7 6.87 -9.63 6.30
N ASP A 8 7.23 -10.80 6.83
CA ASP A 8 8.53 -11.43 6.53
C ASP A 8 8.60 -11.90 5.07
N GLU A 9 7.50 -12.46 4.55
CA GLU A 9 7.39 -12.87 3.15
C GLU A 9 7.46 -11.65 2.21
N ILE A 10 6.84 -10.53 2.59
CA ILE A 10 6.92 -9.28 1.83
C ILE A 10 8.37 -8.77 1.83
N ALA A 11 9.03 -8.72 2.98
CA ALA A 11 10.41 -8.25 3.07
C ALA A 11 11.36 -9.12 2.23
N GLN A 12 11.17 -10.44 2.26
CA GLN A 12 11.92 -11.37 1.42
C GLN A 12 11.65 -11.10 -0.07
N MET A 13 10.39 -10.98 -0.49
CA MET A 13 10.00 -10.66 -1.87
C MET A 13 10.64 -9.36 -2.36
N VAL A 14 10.60 -8.31 -1.54
CA VAL A 14 11.18 -7.00 -1.85
C VAL A 14 12.70 -7.10 -2.02
N ARG A 15 13.39 -7.94 -1.23
CA ARG A 15 14.86 -8.12 -1.35
C ARG A 15 15.27 -9.01 -2.52
N SER A 16 14.49 -10.05 -2.82
CA SER A 16 14.85 -11.06 -3.83
C SER A 16 14.41 -10.71 -5.26
N THR A 17 13.39 -9.87 -5.42
CA THR A 17 12.89 -9.49 -6.75
C THR A 17 13.92 -8.61 -7.46
N ALA A 18 14.27 -8.97 -8.70
CA ALA A 18 15.19 -8.20 -9.53
C ALA A 18 14.64 -6.79 -9.85
N LEU A 19 15.53 -5.81 -10.01
CA LEU A 19 15.15 -4.39 -10.09
C LEU A 19 14.27 -4.09 -11.32
N GLU A 20 14.50 -4.75 -12.44
CA GLU A 20 13.72 -4.63 -13.68
C GLU A 20 12.24 -5.02 -13.51
N ASN A 21 11.94 -5.81 -12.48
CA ASN A 21 10.59 -6.23 -12.13
C ASN A 21 9.93 -5.34 -11.07
N LYS A 22 10.68 -4.38 -10.48
CA LYS A 22 10.12 -3.41 -9.55
C LYS A 22 9.51 -2.25 -10.33
N ARG A 23 8.34 -1.77 -9.88
CA ARG A 23 7.70 -0.55 -10.40
C ARG A 23 7.64 0.45 -9.25
N ILE A 24 8.61 1.36 -9.26
CA ILE A 24 8.72 2.43 -8.26
C ILE A 24 8.05 3.68 -8.83
N PHE A 25 6.99 4.14 -8.17
CA PHE A 25 6.23 5.31 -8.60
C PHE A 25 5.67 6.06 -7.39
N SER A 26 5.17 7.27 -7.62
CA SER A 26 4.49 8.08 -6.60
C SER A 26 3.11 8.50 -7.10
N ILE A 27 2.20 8.83 -6.17
CA ILE A 27 0.87 9.36 -6.46
C ILE A 27 0.87 10.83 -6.04
N VAL A 28 0.67 11.73 -7.00
CA VAL A 28 0.59 13.18 -6.78
C VAL A 28 -0.79 13.67 -7.19
N ALA A 29 -1.41 14.50 -6.38
CA ALA A 29 -2.66 15.17 -6.70
C ALA A 29 -2.75 16.49 -5.91
N HIS A 30 -3.80 17.27 -6.14
CA HIS A 30 -4.13 18.41 -5.30
C HIS A 30 -4.73 17.97 -3.94
N ILE A 31 -4.89 18.91 -3.01
CA ILE A 31 -5.60 18.68 -1.73
C ILE A 31 -7.03 18.20 -2.04
N ASP A 32 -7.57 17.29 -1.23
CA ASP A 32 -8.91 16.70 -1.37
C ASP A 32 -9.20 15.91 -2.67
N HIS A 33 -8.18 15.58 -3.46
CA HIS A 33 -8.33 14.78 -4.68
C HIS A 33 -8.16 13.26 -4.46
N GLY A 34 -8.42 12.77 -3.25
CA GLY A 34 -8.46 11.32 -2.99
C GLY A 34 -7.12 10.57 -3.07
N LYS A 35 -5.98 11.24 -2.83
CA LYS A 35 -4.66 10.59 -2.72
C LYS A 35 -4.65 9.48 -1.68
N THR A 36 -5.11 9.77 -0.46
CA THR A 36 -5.18 8.81 0.65
C THR A 36 -6.12 7.67 0.31
N THR A 37 -7.34 7.99 -0.16
CA THR A 37 -8.33 6.98 -0.58
C THR A 37 -7.79 6.01 -1.64
N THR A 38 -7.08 6.54 -2.65
CA THR A 38 -6.48 5.73 -3.71
C THR A 38 -5.36 4.84 -3.17
N THR A 39 -4.51 5.38 -2.29
CA THR A 39 -3.37 4.65 -1.71
C THR A 39 -3.86 3.53 -0.79
N ASP A 40 -4.84 3.79 0.07
CA ASP A 40 -5.46 2.80 0.94
C ASP A 40 -6.11 1.67 0.13
N TYR A 41 -6.80 1.99 -0.95
CA TYR A 41 -7.39 0.99 -1.85
C TYR A 41 -6.32 0.07 -2.45
N LEU A 42 -5.21 0.62 -2.93
CA LEU A 42 -4.11 -0.16 -3.50
C LEU A 42 -3.46 -1.07 -2.45
N LEU A 43 -3.18 -0.55 -1.25
CA LEU A 43 -2.57 -1.31 -0.16
C LEU A 43 -3.49 -2.44 0.34
N LYS A 44 -4.79 -2.15 0.52
CA LYS A 44 -5.82 -3.18 0.81
C LYS A 44 -5.82 -4.26 -0.25
N ARG A 45 -5.88 -3.88 -1.53
CA ARG A 45 -5.97 -4.81 -2.65
C ARG A 45 -4.73 -5.69 -2.78
N ALA A 46 -3.56 -5.13 -2.46
CA ALA A 46 -2.27 -5.84 -2.44
C ALA A 46 -2.11 -6.77 -1.22
N GLY A 47 -3.03 -6.71 -0.24
CA GLY A 47 -2.94 -7.45 1.01
C GLY A 47 -1.87 -6.91 1.95
N LEU A 48 -1.52 -5.62 1.82
CA LEU A 48 -0.49 -4.95 2.62
C LEU A 48 -1.09 -4.18 3.81
N MET A 49 -2.41 -4.10 3.90
CA MET A 49 -3.13 -3.35 4.93
C MET A 49 -4.38 -4.12 5.35
N SER A 50 -4.67 -4.17 6.65
CA SER A 50 -5.91 -4.78 7.14
C SER A 50 -7.12 -3.90 6.79
N PRO A 51 -8.32 -4.49 6.66
CA PRO A 51 -9.55 -3.72 6.42
C PRO A 51 -9.79 -2.67 7.51
N ASP A 52 -9.45 -2.99 8.76
CA ASP A 52 -9.72 -2.18 9.95
C ASP A 52 -8.75 -0.99 10.07
N ALA A 53 -7.51 -1.12 9.60
CA ALA A 53 -6.50 -0.04 9.68
C ALA A 53 -6.77 1.11 8.70
N ALA A 54 -7.71 0.92 7.78
CA ALA A 54 -7.64 1.56 6.49
C ALA A 54 -8.82 2.48 6.27
N GLY A 55 -8.53 3.77 6.43
CA GLY A 55 -9.45 4.82 6.81
C GLY A 55 -9.13 5.41 8.19
N GLU A 56 -8.49 4.66 9.10
CA GLU A 56 -8.06 5.19 10.42
C GLU A 56 -6.67 5.84 10.39
N LEU A 57 -5.81 5.45 9.43
CA LEU A 57 -4.58 6.19 9.07
C LEU A 57 -4.89 7.47 8.27
N LEU A 58 -6.01 8.14 8.58
CA LEU A 58 -6.06 9.60 8.55
C LEU A 58 -5.00 10.07 9.54
N LEU A 59 -3.74 10.11 9.08
CA LEU A 59 -2.69 10.91 9.68
C LEU A 59 -3.23 12.34 9.68
N THR A 60 -3.94 12.67 10.76
CA THR A 60 -4.17 14.04 11.17
C THR A 60 -2.80 14.64 11.37
N ASP A 61 -2.56 15.67 10.56
CA ASP A 61 -1.38 16.55 10.41
C ASP A 61 -0.28 16.10 9.43
#